data_AF-A0A4Q2UH99-F1
#
_entry.id   AF-A0A4Q2UH99-F1
#
_cell.length_a   1.000
_cell.length_b   1.000
_cell.length_c   1.000
_cell.angle_alpha   90.00
_cell.angle_beta   90.00
_cell.angle_gamma   90.00
#
_symmetry.space_group_name_H-M   'P 1'
#
loop_
_entity.id
_entity.type
_entity.pdbx_description
1 polymer ?
#
loop_
_entity_poly.entity_id
_entity_poly.type
_entity_poly.pdbx_seq_one_letter_code
_entity_poly.pdbx_strand_id
1 'polypeptide(L)'
;MSPNNNPFLNDIRRTLLTEITKVDNSCLEATFIAWVCPTLRNTVNAQLPADWSSLDYHHVAQLGFMAQMYPDILSDRYNDLAGGLTRMLGRTSIVMGGSRAPFATDVIALIGLATGAKVIGGSVLASMTEWLISFIQDTCKDLVSWKRCIACATIQMLSPNHVCSIVPIGDNSVVGIALNQIGMGQIFEEIDDQTVYNNLLKDVIEETEQDPCLAALRYRALYYILDSSPTISLNKPSVADLIHFLERIPAAFRRWTWEEKPRTSTCTIQNWDIQNEYHVQNLLYLLLSPVFRDLEDEFYLEPIGQKNARADLGIPSLSLIIEVKFLRSTVRFADMIEEIAADNSLYFASNSEYVNRYQHLLAFVWDDSRRDTEHDVFKRGVSRLNRVVGSIVISRPGNMQQRP
;
A
#
# COMPACT_ATOMS: atom_id res chain seq x y z
N MET A 1 -3.32 -11.48 -6.97
CA MET A 1 -4.04 -10.20 -7.02
C MET A 1 -3.33 -9.43 -5.97
N SER A 2 -2.41 -8.59 -6.41
CA SER A 2 -1.72 -7.72 -5.50
C SER A 2 -2.82 -6.89 -4.84
N PRO A 3 -2.54 -6.20 -3.74
CA PRO A 3 -3.40 -5.10 -3.30
C PRO A 3 -3.84 -4.20 -4.50
N ASN A 4 -3.00 -4.12 -5.54
CA ASN A 4 -3.27 -3.50 -6.86
C ASN A 4 -4.29 -4.18 -7.81
N ASN A 5 -4.86 -5.34 -7.51
CA ASN A 5 -5.78 -6.08 -8.39
C ASN A 5 -7.16 -6.36 -7.77
N ASN A 6 -7.48 -5.83 -6.58
CA ASN A 6 -8.86 -5.81 -6.12
C ASN A 6 -9.64 -4.82 -7.00
N PRO A 7 -10.58 -5.26 -7.86
CA PRO A 7 -11.27 -4.39 -8.80
C PRO A 7 -12.01 -3.25 -8.07
N PHE A 8 -12.56 -3.52 -6.88
CA PHE A 8 -13.24 -2.52 -6.07
C PHE A 8 -12.29 -1.43 -5.56
N LEU A 9 -11.12 -1.79 -5.05
CA LEU A 9 -10.14 -0.80 -4.59
C LEU A 9 -9.57 0.02 -5.75
N ASN A 10 -9.44 -0.59 -6.93
CA ASN A 10 -9.06 0.13 -8.14
C ASN A 10 -10.11 1.13 -8.60
N ASP A 11 -11.39 0.80 -8.48
CA ASP A 11 -12.48 1.70 -8.81
C ASP A 11 -12.57 2.85 -7.78
N ILE A 12 -12.45 2.56 -6.49
CA ILE A 12 -12.32 3.59 -5.44
C ILE A 12 -11.16 4.53 -5.74
N ARG A 13 -9.98 3.97 -6.05
CA ARG A 13 -8.81 4.77 -6.42
C ARG A 13 -9.10 5.69 -7.60
N ARG A 14 -9.77 5.19 -8.64
CA ARG A 14 -10.13 5.98 -9.83
C ARG A 14 -11.11 7.10 -9.49
N THR A 15 -12.12 6.83 -8.67
CA THR A 15 -13.09 7.82 -8.21
C THR A 15 -12.40 8.93 -7.41
N LEU A 16 -11.56 8.57 -6.44
CA LEU A 16 -10.81 9.54 -5.64
C LEU A 16 -9.86 10.38 -6.50
N LEU A 17 -9.15 9.76 -7.44
CA LEU A 17 -8.28 10.49 -8.38
C LEU A 17 -9.06 11.47 -9.25
N THR A 18 -10.24 11.06 -9.73
CA THR A 18 -11.11 11.93 -10.53
C THR A 18 -11.48 13.19 -9.75
N GLU A 19 -11.85 13.05 -8.47
CA GLU A 19 -12.16 14.19 -7.60
C GLU A 19 -10.94 15.08 -7.37
N ILE A 20 -9.79 14.47 -7.05
CA ILE A 20 -8.53 15.20 -6.81
C ILE A 20 -8.11 16.02 -8.04
N THR A 21 -8.30 15.48 -9.25
CA THR A 21 -7.91 16.16 -10.49
C THR A 21 -8.80 17.34 -10.89
N LYS A 22 -9.89 17.60 -10.17
CA LYS A 22 -10.76 18.78 -10.43
C LYS A 22 -10.16 20.10 -9.93
N VAL A 23 -9.14 20.03 -9.08
CA VAL A 23 -8.54 21.20 -8.41
C VAL A 23 -7.66 21.99 -9.36
N ASP A 24 -7.71 23.32 -9.29
CA ASP A 24 -6.76 24.18 -10.02
C ASP A 24 -5.37 24.07 -9.39
N ASN A 25 -4.36 23.82 -10.23
CA ASN A 25 -2.97 23.59 -9.82
C ASN A 25 -2.34 24.79 -9.07
N SER A 26 -2.96 25.98 -9.18
CA SER A 26 -2.47 27.22 -8.55
C SER A 26 -3.04 27.48 -7.14
N CYS A 27 -4.04 26.71 -6.69
CA CYS A 27 -4.73 26.99 -5.44
C CYS A 27 -4.10 26.29 -4.22
N LEU A 28 -4.56 26.65 -3.02
CA LEU A 28 -4.04 26.13 -1.76
C LEU A 28 -4.30 24.62 -1.64
N GLU A 29 -5.47 24.17 -2.08
CA GLU A 29 -5.91 22.79 -2.07
C GLU A 29 -4.96 21.91 -2.90
N ALA A 30 -4.52 22.37 -4.07
CA ALA A 30 -3.55 21.65 -4.89
C ALA A 30 -2.23 21.40 -4.12
N THR A 31 -1.76 22.40 -3.38
CA THR A 31 -0.54 22.30 -2.58
C THR A 31 -0.73 21.36 -1.39
N PHE A 32 -1.89 21.43 -0.72
CA PHE A 32 -2.25 20.52 0.37
C PHE A 32 -2.31 19.06 -0.11
N ILE A 33 -2.93 18.80 -1.26
CA ILE A 33 -3.02 17.46 -1.84
C ILE A 33 -1.63 16.89 -2.14
N ALA A 34 -0.76 17.70 -2.77
CA ALA A 34 0.62 17.31 -3.06
C ALA A 34 1.43 17.02 -1.78
N TRP A 35 1.10 17.72 -0.69
CA TRP A 35 1.71 17.56 0.62
C TRP A 35 1.23 16.29 1.33
N VAL A 36 -0.08 16.03 1.37
CA VAL A 36 -0.67 14.82 1.97
C VAL A 36 -0.34 13.56 1.17
N CYS A 37 -0.31 13.66 -0.17
CA CYS A 37 -0.09 12.55 -1.08
C CYS A 37 1.17 12.78 -1.95
N PRO A 38 2.38 12.42 -1.48
CA PRO A 38 3.61 12.60 -2.23
C PRO A 38 3.61 11.97 -3.63
N THR A 39 2.88 10.87 -3.82
CA THR A 39 2.72 10.19 -5.11
C THR A 39 1.94 11.00 -6.15
N LEU A 40 1.18 12.02 -5.73
CA LEU A 40 0.35 12.86 -6.60
C LEU A 40 0.98 14.22 -6.91
N ARG A 41 2.20 14.51 -6.43
CA ARG A 41 2.87 15.80 -6.64
C ARG A 41 2.96 16.20 -8.12
N ASN A 42 3.27 15.25 -9.00
CA ASN A 42 3.35 15.50 -10.44
C ASN A 42 1.97 15.63 -11.10
N THR A 43 0.95 14.98 -10.53
CA THR A 43 -0.42 14.99 -11.06
C THR A 43 -1.12 16.32 -10.81
N VAL A 44 -0.94 16.88 -9.61
CA VAL A 44 -1.59 18.12 -9.18
C VAL A 44 -0.75 19.37 -9.54
N ASN A 45 0.50 19.17 -9.98
CA ASN A 45 1.42 20.20 -10.47
C ASN A 45 1.38 21.51 -9.66
N ALA A 46 1.42 21.39 -8.32
CA ALA A 46 1.32 22.54 -7.42
C ALA A 46 2.41 23.56 -7.75
N GLN A 47 2.00 24.75 -8.18
CA GLN A 47 2.94 25.79 -8.61
C GLN A 47 3.42 26.62 -7.43
N LEU A 48 4.71 26.96 -7.45
CA LEU A 48 5.26 27.95 -6.53
C LEU A 48 4.59 29.31 -6.83
N PRO A 49 4.13 30.05 -5.81
CA PRO A 49 3.66 31.41 -6.01
C PRO A 49 4.70 32.24 -6.77
N ALA A 50 4.29 32.89 -7.86
CA ALA A 50 5.20 33.72 -8.66
C ALA A 50 5.64 34.97 -7.87
N ASP A 51 4.72 35.52 -7.08
CA ASP A 51 4.98 36.61 -6.16
C ASP A 51 4.99 36.11 -4.71
N TRP A 52 6.17 36.19 -4.11
CA TRP A 52 6.44 35.76 -2.73
C TRP A 52 6.16 36.86 -1.71
N SER A 53 5.81 38.07 -2.19
CA SER A 53 5.40 39.19 -1.38
C SER A 53 3.90 39.18 -1.04
N SER A 54 3.15 38.18 -1.53
CA SER A 54 1.70 38.14 -1.46
C SER A 54 1.15 38.16 -0.02
N LEU A 55 0.04 38.89 0.11
CA LEU A 55 -0.48 39.52 1.34
C LEU A 55 -1.56 38.70 2.06
N ASP A 56 -2.05 37.63 1.44
CA ASP A 56 -3.13 36.81 1.96
C ASP A 56 -2.65 35.53 2.65
N TYR A 57 -3.56 34.91 3.38
CA TYR A 57 -3.27 33.76 4.22
C TYR A 57 -3.16 32.45 3.43
N HIS A 58 -3.73 32.39 2.22
CA HIS A 58 -3.64 31.22 1.35
C HIS A 58 -2.23 31.05 0.81
N HIS A 59 -1.63 32.13 0.32
CA HIS A 59 -0.26 32.10 -0.17
C HIS A 59 0.75 31.73 0.94
N VAL A 60 0.62 32.31 2.14
CA VAL A 60 1.52 31.96 3.25
C VAL A 60 1.36 30.48 3.65
N ALA A 61 0.14 29.95 3.61
CA ALA A 61 -0.11 28.54 3.87
C ALA A 61 0.47 27.62 2.77
N GLN A 62 0.35 27.99 1.50
CA GLN A 62 1.00 27.29 0.38
C GLN A 62 2.51 27.23 0.59
N LEU A 63 3.14 28.37 0.89
CA LEU A 63 4.57 28.43 1.17
C LEU A 63 4.97 27.55 2.36
N GLY A 64 4.12 27.48 3.38
CA GLY A 64 4.33 26.58 4.52
C GLY A 64 4.41 25.10 4.11
N PHE A 65 3.44 24.61 3.33
CA PHE A 65 3.48 23.24 2.80
C PHE A 65 4.68 23.00 1.90
N MET A 66 4.96 23.93 0.98
CA MET A 66 6.06 23.78 0.03
C MET A 66 7.42 23.77 0.71
N ALA A 67 7.64 24.62 1.72
CA ALA A 67 8.87 24.66 2.50
C ALA A 67 9.15 23.32 3.20
N GLN A 68 8.11 22.62 3.67
CA GLN A 68 8.27 21.28 4.21
C GLN A 68 8.53 20.22 3.13
N MET A 69 7.88 20.31 1.96
CA MET A 69 8.07 19.34 0.87
C MET A 69 9.42 19.45 0.17
N TYR A 70 9.95 20.67 0.05
CA TYR A 70 11.13 21.00 -0.76
C TYR A 70 12.14 21.86 0.01
N PRO A 71 12.68 21.37 1.15
CA PRO A 71 13.55 22.16 2.01
C PRO A 71 14.83 22.62 1.29
N ASP A 72 15.41 21.76 0.44
CA ASP A 72 16.65 22.07 -0.28
C ASP A 72 16.46 23.20 -1.31
N ILE A 73 15.26 23.30 -1.89
CA ILE A 73 14.93 24.29 -2.93
C ILE A 73 14.53 25.63 -2.29
N LEU A 74 13.92 25.60 -1.11
CA LEU A 74 13.26 26.76 -0.51
C LEU A 74 13.96 27.34 0.72
N SER A 75 15.09 26.77 1.14
CA SER A 75 15.89 27.25 2.28
C SER A 75 16.24 28.75 2.19
N ASP A 76 16.65 29.24 1.01
CA ASP A 76 16.96 30.65 0.77
C ASP A 76 15.75 31.60 0.91
N ARG A 77 14.52 31.04 0.96
CA ARG A 77 13.25 31.76 1.04
C ARG A 77 12.61 31.69 2.43
N TYR A 78 13.27 31.10 3.41
CA TYR A 78 12.73 30.97 4.77
C TYR A 78 12.49 32.34 5.43
N ASN A 79 13.26 33.37 5.10
CA ASN A 79 13.02 34.72 5.58
C ASN A 79 11.70 35.30 5.05
N ASP A 80 11.34 35.01 3.79
CA ASP A 80 10.08 35.46 3.18
C ASP A 80 8.88 34.78 3.89
N LEU A 81 8.98 33.46 4.11
CA LEU A 81 7.98 32.69 4.84
C LEU A 81 7.83 33.18 6.29
N ALA A 82 8.93 33.40 7.01
CA ALA A 82 8.91 33.95 8.37
C ALA A 82 8.26 35.34 8.42
N GLY A 83 8.56 36.20 7.45
CA GLY A 83 7.94 37.50 7.30
C GLY A 83 6.43 37.41 7.02
N GLY A 84 6.01 36.48 6.16
CA GLY A 84 4.60 36.18 5.88
C GLY A 84 3.84 35.72 7.12
N LEU A 85 4.39 34.75 7.86
CA LEU A 85 3.82 34.26 9.12
C LEU A 85 3.70 35.38 10.15
N THR A 86 4.71 36.24 10.27
CA THR A 86 4.69 37.36 11.22
C THR A 86 3.62 38.40 10.86
N ARG A 87 3.36 38.65 9.56
CA ARG A 87 2.26 39.52 9.12
C ARG A 87 0.86 38.95 9.39
N MET A 88 0.75 37.64 9.59
CA MET A 88 -0.51 36.98 9.95
C MET A 88 -0.81 37.12 11.44
N LEU A 89 0.21 37.18 12.29
CA LEU A 89 0.06 37.32 13.74
C LEU A 89 -0.79 38.55 14.11
N GLY A 90 -1.67 38.37 15.09
CA GLY A 90 -2.49 39.45 15.64
C GLY A 90 -3.74 39.81 14.81
N ARG A 91 -3.97 39.17 13.65
CA ARG A 91 -5.26 39.29 12.95
C ARG A 91 -6.38 38.72 13.83
N THR A 92 -7.51 39.43 13.90
CA THR A 92 -8.66 39.00 14.70
C THR A 92 -9.43 37.89 14.01
N SER A 93 -9.77 36.83 14.75
CA SER A 93 -10.56 35.70 14.27
C SER A 93 -12.04 36.03 14.07
N ILE A 94 -12.49 37.19 14.58
CA ILE A 94 -13.82 37.75 14.44
C ILE A 94 -13.69 39.11 13.75
N VAL A 95 -14.49 39.31 12.69
CA VAL A 95 -14.56 40.57 11.93
C VAL A 95 -15.59 41.49 12.60
N MET A 96 -15.46 42.80 12.35
CA MET A 96 -16.48 43.80 12.69
C MET A 96 -17.86 43.31 12.21
N GLY A 97 -18.79 43.07 13.14
CA GLY A 97 -20.10 42.46 12.86
C GLY A 97 -20.32 41.05 13.44
N GLY A 98 -19.31 40.47 14.10
CA GLY A 98 -19.45 39.20 14.84
C GLY A 98 -19.27 37.94 14.00
N SER A 99 -19.08 38.07 12.69
CA SER A 99 -18.78 36.94 11.79
C SER A 99 -17.33 36.48 11.94
N ARG A 100 -17.09 35.17 11.77
CA ARG A 100 -15.73 34.60 11.76
C ARG A 100 -14.95 35.11 10.54
N ALA A 101 -13.68 35.44 10.74
CA ALA A 101 -12.79 35.79 9.65
C ALA A 101 -12.56 34.55 8.74
N PRO A 102 -12.46 34.72 7.41
CA PRO A 102 -12.33 33.58 6.49
C PRO A 102 -11.18 32.63 6.83
N PHE A 103 -10.02 33.18 7.19
CA PHE A 103 -8.84 32.39 7.59
C PHE A 103 -9.07 31.56 8.85
N ALA A 104 -9.97 31.99 9.75
CA ALA A 104 -10.15 31.36 11.05
C ALA A 104 -10.98 30.07 10.98
N THR A 105 -11.64 29.80 9.84
CA THR A 105 -12.39 28.57 9.57
C THR A 105 -11.79 27.72 8.44
N ASP A 106 -10.75 28.23 7.78
CA ASP A 106 -10.06 27.53 6.69
C ASP A 106 -8.99 26.60 7.25
N VAL A 107 -9.39 25.36 7.55
CA VAL A 107 -8.52 24.37 8.19
C VAL A 107 -7.32 23.97 7.32
N ILE A 108 -7.42 24.09 5.99
CA ILE A 108 -6.30 23.79 5.08
C ILE A 108 -5.26 24.90 5.19
N ALA A 109 -5.70 26.16 5.26
CA ALA A 109 -4.77 27.25 5.46
C ALA A 109 -4.15 27.22 6.86
N LEU A 110 -4.94 26.95 7.90
CA LEU A 110 -4.45 26.87 9.28
C LEU A 110 -3.36 25.81 9.45
N ILE A 111 -3.54 24.61 8.89
CA ILE A 111 -2.52 23.55 8.96
C ILE A 111 -1.30 23.90 8.10
N GLY A 112 -1.46 24.59 6.97
CA GLY A 112 -0.34 25.10 6.17
C GLY A 112 0.50 26.15 6.90
N LEU A 113 -0.15 27.10 7.58
CA LEU A 113 0.52 28.09 8.44
C LEU A 113 1.28 27.42 9.59
N ALA A 114 0.66 26.44 10.25
CA ALA A 114 1.25 25.68 11.34
C ALA A 114 2.47 24.86 10.86
N THR A 115 2.36 24.24 9.69
CA THR A 115 3.46 23.52 9.02
C THR A 115 4.63 24.47 8.73
N GLY A 116 4.35 25.63 8.13
CA GLY A 116 5.38 26.64 7.86
C GLY A 116 6.05 27.14 9.13
N ALA A 117 5.28 27.39 10.19
CA ALA A 117 5.82 27.79 11.50
C ALA A 117 6.76 26.73 12.08
N LYS A 118 6.46 25.43 11.93
CA LYS A 118 7.36 24.34 12.36
C LYS A 118 8.65 24.27 11.55
N VAL A 119 8.59 24.54 10.25
CA VAL A 119 9.79 24.58 9.39
C VAL A 119 10.72 25.71 9.83
N ILE A 120 10.17 26.90 10.11
CA ILE A 120 10.95 28.07 10.56
C ILE A 120 11.46 27.90 11.99
N GLY A 121 10.64 27.37 12.90
CA GLY A 121 11.00 27.17 14.30
C GLY A 121 11.15 28.47 15.10
N GLY A 122 11.89 28.39 16.21
CA GLY A 122 12.26 29.55 17.04
C GLY A 122 11.08 30.36 17.59
N SER A 123 11.25 31.68 17.63
CA SER A 123 10.22 32.62 18.12
C SER A 123 8.97 32.64 17.24
N VAL A 124 9.12 32.44 15.92
CA VAL A 124 7.99 32.40 14.98
C VAL A 124 7.06 31.23 15.32
N LEU A 125 7.62 30.04 15.57
CA LEU A 125 6.83 28.90 16.02
C LEU A 125 6.10 29.20 17.33
N ALA A 126 6.78 29.76 18.33
CA ALA A 126 6.17 30.07 19.61
C ALA A 126 4.98 31.03 19.48
N SER A 127 5.16 32.15 18.76
CA SER A 127 4.10 33.14 18.55
C SER A 127 2.94 32.61 17.70
N MET A 128 3.24 31.82 16.66
CA MET A 128 2.20 31.20 15.83
C MET A 128 1.41 30.15 16.61
N THR A 129 2.06 29.35 17.45
CA THR A 129 1.40 28.38 18.33
C THR A 129 0.42 29.08 19.26
N GLU A 130 0.86 30.13 19.96
CA GLU A 130 -0.01 30.91 20.86
C GLU A 130 -1.18 31.53 20.10
N TRP A 131 -0.91 32.17 18.96
CA TRP A 131 -1.94 32.83 18.17
C TRP A 131 -2.97 31.84 17.60
N LEU A 132 -2.54 30.74 16.99
CA LEU A 132 -3.46 29.74 16.40
C LEU A 132 -4.30 29.03 17.47
N ILE A 133 -3.68 28.62 18.58
CA ILE A 133 -4.40 27.95 19.67
C ILE A 133 -5.46 28.88 20.29
N SER A 134 -5.22 30.20 20.32
CA SER A 134 -6.14 31.17 20.93
C SER A 134 -7.54 31.21 20.30
N PHE A 135 -7.72 30.73 19.06
CA PHE A 135 -9.01 30.81 18.38
C PHE A 135 -9.48 29.52 17.71
N ILE A 136 -8.59 28.60 17.30
CA ILE A 136 -8.98 27.41 16.51
C ILE A 136 -10.08 26.60 17.21
N GLN A 137 -10.00 26.43 18.53
CA GLN A 137 -11.01 25.69 19.29
C GLN A 137 -12.40 26.29 19.16
N ASP A 138 -12.51 27.62 19.23
CA ASP A 138 -13.80 28.32 19.17
C ASP A 138 -14.33 28.50 17.75
N THR A 139 -13.44 28.65 16.77
CA THR A 139 -13.85 28.91 15.38
C THR A 139 -14.11 27.64 14.59
N CYS A 140 -13.45 26.53 14.93
CA CYS A 140 -13.58 25.27 14.20
C CYS A 140 -14.57 24.26 14.81
N LYS A 141 -15.11 24.52 16.02
CA LYS A 141 -16.02 23.58 16.71
C LYS A 141 -17.31 23.25 15.96
N ASP A 142 -17.76 24.11 15.04
CA ASP A 142 -19.02 23.92 14.30
C ASP A 142 -18.81 23.41 12.87
N LEU A 143 -17.56 23.14 12.47
CA LEU A 143 -17.26 22.65 11.12
C LEU A 143 -17.74 21.21 10.91
N VAL A 144 -17.71 20.74 9.67
CA VAL A 144 -17.91 19.32 9.35
C VAL A 144 -16.78 18.46 9.94
N SER A 145 -17.04 17.17 10.11
CA SER A 145 -16.24 16.31 10.97
C SER A 145 -14.78 16.17 10.54
N TRP A 146 -14.51 15.97 9.25
CA TRP A 146 -13.15 15.86 8.73
C TRP A 146 -12.34 17.16 8.92
N LYS A 147 -12.99 18.33 8.81
CA LYS A 147 -12.34 19.63 9.08
C LYS A 147 -12.00 19.77 10.57
N ARG A 148 -12.85 19.27 11.47
CA ARG A 148 -12.54 19.21 12.91
C ARG A 148 -11.32 18.34 13.19
N CYS A 149 -11.16 17.22 12.46
CA CYS A 149 -9.98 16.37 12.57
C CYS A 149 -8.69 17.13 12.22
N ILE A 150 -8.70 17.89 11.11
CA ILE A 150 -7.56 18.72 10.70
C ILE A 150 -7.27 19.82 11.73
N ALA A 151 -8.31 20.47 12.27
CA ALA A 151 -8.15 21.48 13.31
C ALA A 151 -7.51 20.89 14.59
N CYS A 152 -7.97 19.71 15.02
CA CYS A 152 -7.39 18.97 16.14
C CYS A 152 -5.93 18.58 15.86
N ALA A 153 -5.65 18.03 14.67
CA ALA A 153 -4.30 17.72 14.20
C ALA A 153 -3.36 18.92 14.23
N THR A 154 -3.87 20.09 13.81
CA THR A 154 -3.11 21.34 13.81
C THR A 154 -2.69 21.74 15.22
N ILE A 155 -3.62 21.65 16.20
CA ILE A 155 -3.32 21.92 17.61
C ILE A 155 -2.29 20.92 18.14
N GLN A 156 -2.50 19.62 17.93
CA GLN A 156 -1.59 18.56 18.40
C GLN A 156 -0.20 18.67 17.77
N MET A 157 -0.12 19.06 16.50
CA MET A 157 1.14 19.27 15.80
C MET A 157 1.96 20.41 16.43
N LEU A 158 1.31 21.49 16.85
CA LEU A 158 1.93 22.68 17.43
C LEU A 158 2.21 22.53 18.93
N SER A 159 1.32 21.84 19.65
CA SER A 159 1.41 21.63 21.09
C SER A 159 0.83 20.26 21.48
N PRO A 160 1.65 19.19 21.45
CA PRO A 160 1.19 17.81 21.69
C PRO A 160 0.57 17.54 23.06
N ASN A 161 0.85 18.39 24.06
CA ASN A 161 0.29 18.28 25.41
C ASN A 161 -0.94 19.16 25.61
N HIS A 162 -1.38 19.90 24.59
CA HIS A 162 -2.53 20.77 24.70
C HIS A 162 -3.82 19.95 24.63
N VAL A 163 -4.72 20.20 25.58
CA VAL A 163 -6.04 19.56 25.59
C VAL A 163 -6.87 20.15 24.44
N CYS A 164 -7.16 19.32 23.43
CA CYS A 164 -8.03 19.73 22.33
C CYS A 164 -9.50 19.51 22.73
N SER A 165 -10.28 20.59 22.78
CA SER A 165 -11.72 20.55 23.06
C SER A 165 -12.57 20.30 21.80
N ILE A 166 -11.95 20.33 20.61
CA ILE A 166 -12.63 20.03 19.35
C ILE A 166 -12.82 18.52 19.27
N VAL A 167 -14.06 18.06 19.42
CA VAL A 167 -14.43 16.65 19.26
C VAL A 167 -14.94 16.43 17.82
N PRO A 168 -14.24 15.63 17.00
CA PRO A 168 -14.78 15.15 15.73
C PRO A 168 -16.07 14.36 15.95
N ILE A 169 -17.05 14.52 15.06
CA ILE A 169 -18.35 13.84 15.16
C ILE A 169 -18.30 12.53 14.39
N GLY A 170 -18.79 11.44 14.98
CA GLY A 170 -18.88 10.14 14.31
C GLY A 170 -17.53 9.47 14.08
N ASP A 171 -17.49 8.51 13.16
CA ASP A 171 -16.27 7.78 12.82
C ASP A 171 -15.36 8.62 11.91
N ASN A 172 -14.13 8.86 12.36
CA ASN A 172 -13.12 9.63 11.64
C ASN A 172 -11.86 8.80 11.38
N SER A 173 -11.95 7.48 11.44
CA SER A 173 -10.83 6.53 11.26
C SER A 173 -10.04 6.79 9.97
N VAL A 174 -10.73 7.04 8.85
CA VAL A 174 -10.10 7.27 7.53
C VAL A 174 -9.27 8.56 7.51
N VAL A 175 -9.80 9.65 8.06
CA VAL A 175 -9.08 10.94 8.12
C VAL A 175 -7.97 10.86 9.16
N GLY A 176 -8.25 10.24 10.31
CA GLY A 176 -7.30 10.04 11.39
C GLY A 176 -6.06 9.26 10.95
N ILE A 177 -6.24 8.13 10.26
CA ILE A 177 -5.09 7.35 9.78
C ILE A 177 -4.29 8.12 8.74
N ALA A 178 -4.95 8.84 7.83
CA ALA A 178 -4.27 9.67 6.83
C ALA A 178 -3.38 10.75 7.49
N LEU A 179 -3.88 11.40 8.54
CA LEU A 179 -3.15 12.42 9.31
C LEU A 179 -2.01 11.80 10.15
N ASN A 180 -2.22 10.63 10.74
CA ASN A 180 -1.16 9.89 11.44
C ASN A 180 0.00 9.55 10.47
N GLN A 181 -0.31 9.15 9.23
CA GLN A 181 0.67 8.78 8.19
C GLN A 181 1.50 9.95 7.63
N ILE A 182 1.14 11.19 7.94
CA ILE A 182 1.91 12.40 7.60
C ILE A 182 2.62 13.00 8.82
N GLY A 183 2.62 12.28 9.96
CA GLY A 183 3.37 12.66 11.16
C GLY A 183 2.66 13.68 12.06
N MET A 184 1.33 13.82 11.96
CA MET A 184 0.54 14.79 12.74
C MET A 184 0.21 14.34 14.18
N GLY A 185 0.95 13.36 14.72
CA GLY A 185 0.73 12.79 16.06
C GLY A 185 -0.39 11.76 16.10
N GLN A 186 -0.50 11.01 17.21
CA GLN A 186 -1.63 10.10 17.45
C GLN A 186 -2.84 10.91 17.90
N ILE A 187 -3.56 11.47 16.93
CA ILE A 187 -4.76 12.30 17.20
C ILE A 187 -5.91 11.45 17.75
N PHE A 188 -5.92 10.18 17.37
CA PHE A 188 -6.92 9.19 17.75
C PHE A 188 -6.24 8.00 18.42
N GLU A 189 -7.00 7.26 19.22
CA GLU A 189 -6.62 5.93 19.72
C GLU A 189 -6.22 5.00 18.56
N GLU A 190 -5.64 3.85 18.88
CA GLU A 190 -5.21 2.86 17.88
C GLU A 190 -6.36 2.56 16.91
N ILE A 191 -6.20 3.00 15.65
CA ILE A 191 -7.23 2.89 14.61
C ILE A 191 -7.05 1.51 13.96
N ASP A 192 -8.09 0.68 14.07
CA ASP A 192 -8.12 -0.64 13.44
C ASP A 192 -8.21 -0.55 11.90
N ASP A 193 -7.30 -1.25 11.21
CA ASP A 193 -7.20 -1.30 9.74
C ASP A 193 -8.51 -1.78 9.09
N GLN A 194 -9.22 -2.74 9.72
CA GLN A 194 -10.49 -3.25 9.19
C GLN A 194 -11.60 -2.18 9.25
N THR A 195 -11.62 -1.39 10.31
CA THR A 195 -12.52 -0.25 10.48
C THR A 195 -12.25 0.81 9.40
N VAL A 196 -10.99 1.16 9.16
CA VAL A 196 -10.60 2.08 8.07
C VAL A 196 -11.06 1.54 6.71
N TYR A 197 -10.82 0.26 6.42
CA TYR A 197 -11.24 -0.36 5.15
C TYR A 197 -12.76 -0.28 4.95
N ASN A 198 -13.54 -0.66 5.97
CA ASN A 198 -15.01 -0.64 5.91
C ASN A 198 -15.55 0.79 5.72
N ASN A 199 -14.99 1.76 6.43
CA ASN A 199 -15.42 3.15 6.31
C ASN A 199 -15.02 3.77 4.98
N LEU A 200 -13.83 3.46 4.45
CA LEU A 200 -13.43 3.91 3.13
C LEU A 200 -14.38 3.40 2.03
N LEU A 201 -14.80 2.13 2.12
CA LEU A 201 -15.79 1.56 1.21
C LEU A 201 -17.13 2.29 1.32
N LYS A 202 -17.63 2.46 2.54
CA LYS A 202 -18.90 3.12 2.82
C LYS A 202 -18.91 4.55 2.28
N ASP A 203 -17.88 5.32 2.62
CA ASP A 203 -17.75 6.74 2.27
C ASP A 203 -17.77 7.00 0.76
N VAL A 204 -17.13 6.14 -0.01
CA VAL A 204 -17.03 6.29 -1.47
C VAL A 204 -18.31 5.84 -2.16
N ILE A 205 -19.00 4.83 -1.63
CA ILE A 205 -20.28 4.33 -2.16
C ILE A 205 -21.42 5.31 -1.86
N GLU A 206 -21.44 5.89 -0.65
CA GLU A 206 -22.50 6.78 -0.21
C GLU A 206 -22.32 8.24 -0.72
N GLU A 207 -21.24 8.54 -1.44
CA GLU A 207 -20.90 9.87 -1.98
C GLU A 207 -21.09 11.01 -0.96
N THR A 208 -20.73 10.77 0.31
CA THR A 208 -21.20 11.57 1.45
C THR A 208 -20.76 13.04 1.42
N GLU A 209 -19.60 13.33 0.83
CA GLU A 209 -19.05 14.69 0.68
C GLU A 209 -18.03 14.72 -0.46
N GLN A 210 -18.27 15.56 -1.48
CA GLN A 210 -17.37 15.78 -2.61
C GLN A 210 -16.49 17.01 -2.33
N ASP A 211 -15.33 16.76 -1.72
CA ASP A 211 -14.29 17.77 -1.47
C ASP A 211 -12.92 17.16 -1.89
N PRO A 212 -12.14 17.83 -2.76
CA PRO A 212 -10.87 17.28 -3.22
C PRO A 212 -9.81 17.07 -2.12
N CYS A 213 -9.81 17.90 -1.07
CA CYS A 213 -8.91 17.72 0.07
C CYS A 213 -9.30 16.49 0.88
N LEU A 214 -10.61 16.26 1.08
CA LEU A 214 -11.12 15.04 1.70
C LEU A 214 -10.81 13.81 0.83
N ALA A 215 -10.96 13.91 -0.49
CA ALA A 215 -10.61 12.85 -1.42
C ALA A 215 -9.12 12.48 -1.35
N ALA A 216 -8.22 13.46 -1.18
CA ALA A 216 -6.80 13.20 -0.97
C ALA A 216 -6.51 12.50 0.37
N LEU A 217 -7.16 12.89 1.45
CA LEU A 217 -7.05 12.17 2.74
C LEU A 217 -7.53 10.72 2.62
N ARG A 218 -8.68 10.49 1.96
CA ARG A 218 -9.18 9.13 1.65
C ARG A 218 -8.22 8.35 0.76
N TYR A 219 -7.61 9.00 -0.24
CA TYR A 219 -6.60 8.38 -1.11
C TYR A 219 -5.35 7.96 -0.33
N ARG A 220 -4.88 8.81 0.60
CA ARG A 220 -3.76 8.47 1.50
C ARG A 220 -4.09 7.28 2.39
N ALA A 221 -5.29 7.24 2.97
CA ALA A 221 -5.75 6.12 3.78
C ALA A 221 -5.86 4.82 2.97
N LEU A 222 -6.34 4.88 1.72
CA LEU A 222 -6.36 3.73 0.80
C LEU A 222 -4.95 3.14 0.62
N TYR A 223 -3.96 3.99 0.32
CA TYR A 223 -2.58 3.52 0.14
C TYR A 223 -1.98 2.96 1.41
N TYR A 224 -2.32 3.51 2.58
CA TYR A 224 -1.95 2.90 3.85
C TYR A 224 -2.49 1.48 3.98
N ILE A 225 -3.78 1.25 3.69
CA ILE A 225 -4.37 -0.10 3.76
C ILE A 225 -3.76 -1.05 2.72
N LEU A 226 -3.47 -0.55 1.51
CA LEU A 226 -2.80 -1.35 0.48
C LEU A 226 -1.37 -1.75 0.91
N ASP A 227 -0.66 -0.88 1.64
CA ASP A 227 0.70 -1.11 2.12
C ASP A 227 0.75 -1.90 3.44
N SER A 228 -0.26 -1.77 4.32
CA SER A 228 -0.36 -2.49 5.61
C SER A 228 -0.95 -3.89 5.47
N SER A 229 -1.57 -4.20 4.33
CA SER A 229 -2.17 -5.50 4.06
C SER A 229 -1.11 -6.63 4.08
N PRO A 230 -1.29 -7.70 4.88
CA PRO A 230 -0.40 -8.84 4.85
C PRO A 230 -0.42 -9.51 3.46
N THR A 231 0.71 -10.10 3.06
CA THR A 231 0.87 -10.78 1.75
C THR A 231 -0.19 -11.86 1.49
N ILE A 232 -0.74 -12.45 2.55
CA ILE A 232 -1.90 -13.34 2.53
C ILE A 232 -2.88 -12.92 3.63
N SER A 233 -4.16 -12.82 3.28
CA SER A 233 -5.25 -12.80 4.27
C SER A 233 -5.42 -14.20 4.84
N LEU A 234 -5.18 -14.38 6.15
CA LEU A 234 -5.35 -15.67 6.83
C LEU A 234 -6.83 -16.09 6.96
N ASN A 235 -7.76 -15.14 6.85
CA ASN A 235 -9.19 -15.41 7.02
C ASN A 235 -9.86 -15.86 5.71
N LYS A 236 -9.38 -15.35 4.57
CA LYS A 236 -9.97 -15.63 3.26
C LYS A 236 -8.91 -15.48 2.16
N PRO A 237 -7.90 -16.37 2.13
CA PRO A 237 -6.86 -16.31 1.12
C PRO A 237 -7.49 -16.51 -0.27
N SER A 238 -7.00 -15.77 -1.26
CA SER A 238 -7.35 -15.98 -2.67
C SER A 238 -6.18 -16.64 -3.43
N VAL A 239 -6.46 -17.24 -4.60
CA VAL A 239 -5.44 -17.69 -5.58
C VAL A 239 -4.37 -16.63 -5.82
N ALA A 240 -4.86 -15.42 -5.77
CA ALA A 240 -4.17 -14.21 -6.04
C ALA A 240 -3.16 -13.82 -4.94
N ASP A 241 -3.56 -13.97 -3.68
CA ASP A 241 -2.68 -13.77 -2.53
C ASP A 241 -1.62 -14.88 -2.48
N LEU A 242 -2.03 -16.11 -2.81
CA LEU A 242 -1.13 -17.24 -2.94
C LEU A 242 -0.02 -17.00 -3.97
N ILE A 243 -0.35 -16.49 -5.17
CA ILE A 243 0.65 -16.13 -6.19
C ILE A 243 1.66 -15.14 -5.61
N HIS A 244 1.22 -14.07 -4.94
CA HIS A 244 2.15 -13.10 -4.35
C HIS A 244 2.98 -13.66 -3.22
N PHE A 245 2.40 -14.51 -2.39
CA PHE A 245 3.15 -15.22 -1.36
C PHE A 245 4.25 -16.09 -1.95
N LEU A 246 3.95 -16.86 -3.00
CA LEU A 246 4.92 -17.71 -3.67
C LEU A 246 6.00 -16.89 -4.41
N GLU A 247 5.66 -15.75 -5.01
CA GLU A 247 6.62 -14.80 -5.59
C GLU A 247 7.60 -14.23 -4.57
N ARG A 248 7.25 -14.24 -3.28
CA ARG A 248 8.08 -13.74 -2.18
C ARG A 248 9.01 -14.79 -1.58
N ILE A 249 8.89 -16.07 -1.95
CA ILE A 249 9.80 -17.14 -1.52
C ILE A 249 11.30 -16.79 -1.68
N PRO A 250 11.77 -16.11 -2.75
CA PRO A 250 13.17 -15.72 -2.87
C PRO A 250 13.70 -14.89 -1.69
N ALA A 251 12.85 -14.11 -1.02
CA ALA A 251 13.24 -13.36 0.17
C ALA A 251 13.56 -14.28 1.37
N ALA A 252 12.85 -15.40 1.51
CA ALA A 252 13.11 -16.41 2.54
C ALA A 252 14.46 -17.09 2.33
N PHE A 253 14.90 -17.24 1.07
CA PHE A 253 16.19 -17.87 0.78
C PHE A 253 17.42 -17.11 1.30
N ARG A 254 17.28 -15.84 1.69
CA ARG A 254 18.34 -15.08 2.40
C ARG A 254 18.78 -15.73 3.71
N ARG A 255 17.90 -16.50 4.35
CA ARG A 255 18.16 -17.21 5.60
C ARG A 255 18.17 -18.73 5.42
N TRP A 256 18.22 -19.21 4.18
CA TRP A 256 18.25 -20.63 3.90
C TRP A 256 19.55 -21.28 4.37
N THR A 257 19.42 -22.48 4.96
CA THR A 257 20.55 -23.20 5.54
C THR A 257 21.44 -23.77 4.44
N TRP A 258 22.58 -23.12 4.23
CA TRP A 258 23.67 -23.59 3.38
C TRP A 258 24.99 -23.26 4.07
N GLU A 259 25.70 -24.29 4.53
CA GLU A 259 26.89 -24.17 5.35
C GLU A 259 28.11 -24.79 4.65
N GLU A 260 29.23 -24.07 4.69
CA GLU A 260 30.52 -24.58 4.23
C GLU A 260 31.34 -25.17 5.38
N LYS A 261 31.01 -24.77 6.62
CA LYS A 261 31.69 -25.17 7.86
C LYS A 261 30.69 -25.32 9.00
N PRO A 262 30.93 -26.22 9.97
CA PRO A 262 30.15 -26.30 11.18
C PRO A 262 30.05 -24.95 11.90
N ARG A 263 28.84 -24.56 12.35
CA ARG A 263 28.66 -23.34 13.16
C ARG A 263 29.12 -23.49 14.60
N THR A 264 29.14 -24.70 15.12
CA THR A 264 29.58 -25.04 16.47
C THR A 264 30.39 -26.32 16.43
N SER A 265 31.17 -26.58 17.48
CA SER A 265 32.01 -27.78 17.59
C SER A 265 31.22 -29.09 17.63
N THR A 266 29.92 -29.05 17.89
CA THR A 266 29.04 -30.22 18.05
C THR A 266 28.13 -30.46 16.85
N CYS A 267 28.07 -29.54 15.88
CA CYS A 267 27.15 -29.65 14.74
C CYS A 267 27.86 -30.14 13.47
N THR A 268 27.14 -30.89 12.65
CA THR A 268 27.55 -31.22 11.28
C THR A 268 27.09 -30.12 10.33
N ILE A 269 27.82 -29.98 9.22
CA ILE A 269 27.44 -29.06 8.13
C ILE A 269 26.04 -29.38 7.65
N GLN A 270 25.15 -28.39 7.65
CA GLN A 270 23.79 -28.53 7.13
C GLN A 270 23.63 -27.81 5.79
N ASN A 271 23.14 -28.53 4.78
CA ASN A 271 22.80 -28.00 3.47
C ASN A 271 21.41 -28.50 3.10
N TRP A 272 20.43 -27.61 3.10
CA TRP A 272 19.06 -27.94 2.70
C TRP A 272 18.97 -27.87 1.17
N ASP A 273 19.45 -28.92 0.51
CA ASP A 273 19.62 -28.92 -0.95
C ASP A 273 18.33 -29.32 -1.70
N ILE A 274 18.00 -28.58 -2.76
CA ILE A 274 16.85 -28.84 -3.63
C ILE A 274 17.38 -29.44 -4.94
N GLN A 275 17.07 -30.72 -5.19
CA GLN A 275 17.72 -31.52 -6.25
C GLN A 275 16.74 -32.08 -7.30
N ASN A 276 15.46 -32.04 -6.97
CA ASN A 276 14.39 -32.60 -7.78
C ASN A 276 13.06 -31.94 -7.41
N GLU A 277 12.03 -32.30 -8.15
CA GLU A 277 10.65 -31.81 -8.01
C GLU A 277 10.05 -32.11 -6.63
N TYR A 278 10.25 -33.32 -6.10
CA TYR A 278 9.77 -33.70 -4.77
C TYR A 278 10.32 -32.80 -3.65
N HIS A 279 11.56 -32.34 -3.73
CA HIS A 279 12.11 -31.39 -2.76
C HIS A 279 11.38 -30.04 -2.82
N VAL A 280 10.98 -29.61 -4.02
CA VAL A 280 10.21 -28.39 -4.23
C VAL A 280 8.78 -28.57 -3.73
N GLN A 281 8.14 -29.70 -4.02
CA GLN A 281 6.81 -30.06 -3.51
C GLN A 281 6.80 -30.05 -1.97
N ASN A 282 7.81 -30.66 -1.32
CA ASN A 282 7.96 -30.63 0.15
C ASN A 282 8.13 -29.21 0.71
N LEU A 283 8.91 -28.36 0.03
CA LEU A 283 9.05 -26.95 0.41
C LEU A 283 7.71 -26.22 0.33
N LEU A 284 6.97 -26.40 -0.77
CA LEU A 284 5.66 -25.78 -0.93
C LEU A 284 4.67 -26.30 0.12
N TYR A 285 4.65 -27.59 0.40
CA TYR A 285 3.81 -28.17 1.43
C TYR A 285 4.11 -27.57 2.81
N LEU A 286 5.39 -27.43 3.17
CA LEU A 286 5.83 -26.78 4.42
C LEU A 286 5.33 -25.33 4.52
N LEU A 287 5.35 -24.58 3.42
CA LEU A 287 4.94 -23.18 3.38
C LEU A 287 3.41 -23.00 3.38
N LEU A 288 2.68 -23.92 2.74
CA LEU A 288 1.24 -23.78 2.47
C LEU A 288 0.35 -24.46 3.52
N SER A 289 0.77 -25.59 4.09
CA SER A 289 -0.04 -26.33 5.07
C SER A 289 -0.45 -25.51 6.33
N PRO A 290 0.33 -24.52 6.83
CA PRO A 290 -0.13 -23.68 7.93
C PRO A 290 -1.25 -22.71 7.55
N VAL A 291 -1.38 -22.38 6.26
CA VAL A 291 -2.34 -21.41 5.72
C VAL A 291 -3.60 -22.11 5.21
N PHE A 292 -3.44 -23.22 4.50
CA PHE A 292 -4.52 -23.96 3.85
C PHE A 292 -4.72 -25.31 4.54
N ARG A 293 -5.76 -25.39 5.40
CA ARG A 293 -6.08 -26.62 6.14
C ARG A 293 -6.54 -27.77 5.24
N ASP A 294 -7.00 -27.45 4.04
CA ASP A 294 -7.49 -28.39 3.04
C ASP A 294 -6.44 -28.68 1.94
N LEU A 295 -5.17 -28.34 2.17
CA LEU A 295 -4.08 -28.69 1.26
C LEU A 295 -3.99 -30.21 1.08
N GLU A 296 -4.06 -30.65 -0.17
CA GLU A 296 -3.88 -32.04 -0.59
C GLU A 296 -2.49 -32.21 -1.22
N ASP A 297 -1.81 -33.29 -0.88
CA ASP A 297 -0.56 -33.74 -1.49
C ASP A 297 -0.76 -35.03 -2.32
N GLU A 298 -0.07 -35.09 -3.46
CA GLU A 298 0.03 -36.28 -4.34
C GLU A 298 -1.27 -37.09 -4.48
N PHE A 299 -2.30 -36.48 -5.09
CA PHE A 299 -3.58 -37.15 -5.31
C PHE A 299 -3.75 -37.60 -6.77
N TYR A 300 -4.38 -38.75 -6.94
CA TYR A 300 -4.71 -39.30 -8.26
C TYR A 300 -6.03 -38.72 -8.76
N LEU A 301 -6.07 -38.40 -10.04
CA LEU A 301 -7.27 -38.05 -10.77
C LEU A 301 -7.90 -39.28 -11.40
N GLU A 302 -9.13 -39.14 -11.88
CA GLU A 302 -9.80 -40.19 -12.64
C GLU A 302 -8.96 -40.64 -13.85
N PRO A 303 -8.90 -41.95 -14.13
CA PRO A 303 -8.21 -42.46 -15.31
C PRO A 303 -8.78 -41.88 -16.61
N ILE A 304 -7.92 -41.32 -17.44
CA ILE A 304 -8.27 -40.94 -18.82
C ILE A 304 -7.68 -42.00 -19.75
N GLY A 305 -8.52 -42.93 -20.18
CA GLY A 305 -8.09 -44.09 -20.94
C GLY A 305 -7.15 -44.98 -20.13
N GLN A 306 -5.88 -45.07 -20.53
CA GLN A 306 -4.84 -45.84 -19.83
C GLN A 306 -3.95 -44.99 -18.92
N LYS A 307 -4.18 -43.67 -18.85
CA LYS A 307 -3.37 -42.75 -18.04
C LYS A 307 -4.08 -42.42 -16.73
N ASN A 308 -3.40 -42.70 -15.62
CA ASN A 308 -3.79 -42.24 -14.30
C ASN A 308 -2.97 -40.99 -14.00
N ALA A 309 -3.57 -39.82 -14.22
CA ALA A 309 -2.89 -38.56 -13.93
C ALA A 309 -2.77 -38.37 -12.42
N ARG A 310 -1.59 -37.94 -11.95
CA ARG A 310 -1.34 -37.55 -10.57
C ARG A 310 -1.06 -36.05 -10.57
N ALA A 311 -1.70 -35.34 -9.64
CA ALA A 311 -1.44 -33.92 -9.41
C ALA A 311 -0.57 -33.77 -8.15
N ASP A 312 0.31 -32.77 -8.15
CA ASP A 312 1.29 -32.59 -7.08
C ASP A 312 0.68 -32.03 -5.80
N LEU A 313 0.01 -30.88 -5.89
CA LEU A 313 -0.62 -30.21 -4.76
C LEU A 313 -1.99 -29.64 -5.14
N GLY A 314 -2.95 -29.71 -4.22
CA GLY A 314 -4.32 -29.26 -4.44
C GLY A 314 -4.82 -28.38 -3.30
N ILE A 315 -5.50 -27.28 -3.62
CA ILE A 315 -6.16 -26.41 -2.64
C ILE A 315 -7.64 -26.28 -3.03
N PRO A 316 -8.52 -27.15 -2.50
CA PRO A 316 -9.94 -27.19 -2.81
C PRO A 316 -10.67 -25.87 -2.57
N SER A 317 -10.38 -25.17 -1.47
CA SER A 317 -10.96 -23.88 -1.09
C SER A 317 -10.65 -22.77 -2.10
N LEU A 318 -9.61 -22.93 -2.91
CA LEU A 318 -9.26 -22.05 -4.02
C LEU A 318 -9.61 -22.63 -5.39
N SER A 319 -10.18 -23.84 -5.44
CA SER A 319 -10.36 -24.63 -6.65
C SER A 319 -9.10 -24.69 -7.52
N LEU A 320 -7.94 -24.85 -6.89
CA LEU A 320 -6.64 -24.70 -7.52
C LEU A 320 -5.79 -25.98 -7.41
N ILE A 321 -5.15 -26.37 -8.50
CA ILE A 321 -4.03 -27.32 -8.53
C ILE A 321 -2.73 -26.52 -8.68
N ILE A 322 -1.70 -26.88 -7.93
CA ILE A 322 -0.33 -26.35 -8.13
C ILE A 322 0.50 -27.47 -8.75
N GLU A 323 0.96 -27.24 -9.97
CA GLU A 323 1.82 -28.16 -10.70
C GLU A 323 3.28 -27.75 -10.51
N VAL A 324 4.10 -28.63 -9.97
CA VAL A 324 5.50 -28.34 -9.64
C VAL A 324 6.39 -28.94 -10.71
N LYS A 325 7.36 -28.16 -11.20
CA LYS A 325 8.34 -28.65 -12.16
C LYS A 325 9.76 -28.25 -11.77
N PHE A 326 10.71 -29.15 -12.01
CA PHE A 326 12.13 -28.90 -11.78
C PHE A 326 12.89 -28.75 -13.11
N LEU A 327 13.26 -27.52 -13.45
CA LEU A 327 13.97 -27.22 -14.69
C LEU A 327 15.49 -27.42 -14.52
N ARG A 328 16.00 -28.53 -15.06
CA ARG A 328 17.44 -28.79 -15.14
C ARG A 328 18.12 -27.92 -16.19
N SER A 329 19.43 -27.74 -16.07
CA SER A 329 20.26 -27.03 -17.05
C SER A 329 20.19 -27.61 -18.47
N THR A 330 19.88 -28.90 -18.60
CA THR A 330 19.77 -29.61 -19.89
C THR A 330 18.42 -29.44 -20.57
N VAL A 331 17.38 -28.99 -19.85
CA VAL A 331 16.00 -28.89 -20.35
C VAL A 331 15.73 -27.46 -20.80
N ARG A 332 15.02 -27.27 -21.92
CA ARG A 332 14.65 -25.94 -22.41
C ARG A 332 13.31 -25.53 -21.80
N PHE A 333 13.11 -24.22 -21.60
CA PHE A 333 11.82 -23.70 -21.16
C PHE A 333 10.67 -24.06 -22.09
N ALA A 334 10.91 -24.19 -23.40
CA ALA A 334 9.88 -24.62 -24.35
C ALA A 334 9.37 -26.03 -24.04
N ASP A 335 10.27 -26.97 -23.73
CA ASP A 335 9.90 -28.34 -23.36
C ASP A 335 9.06 -28.34 -22.07
N MET A 336 9.38 -27.44 -21.13
CA MET A 336 8.62 -27.25 -19.90
C MET A 336 7.19 -26.72 -20.14
N ILE A 337 7.00 -25.85 -21.14
CA ILE A 337 5.66 -25.38 -21.53
C ILE A 337 4.82 -26.55 -22.06
N GLU A 338 5.43 -27.43 -22.86
CA GLU A 338 4.75 -28.62 -23.41
C GLU A 338 4.31 -29.58 -22.31
N GLU A 339 5.16 -29.82 -21.31
CA GLU A 339 4.82 -30.64 -20.14
C GLU A 339 3.64 -30.04 -19.37
N ILE A 340 3.69 -28.75 -19.02
CA ILE A 340 2.59 -28.08 -18.31
C ILE A 340 1.29 -28.10 -19.12
N ALA A 341 1.37 -27.91 -20.45
CA ALA A 341 0.19 -27.96 -21.31
C ALA A 341 -0.43 -29.36 -21.37
N ALA A 342 0.40 -30.41 -21.36
CA ALA A 342 -0.05 -31.80 -21.32
C ALA A 342 -0.75 -32.12 -19.99
N ASP A 343 -0.16 -31.74 -18.87
CA ASP A 343 -0.73 -31.96 -17.54
C ASP A 343 -2.04 -31.18 -17.36
N ASN A 344 -2.08 -29.91 -17.77
CA ASN A 344 -3.30 -29.12 -17.79
C ASN A 344 -4.44 -29.78 -18.59
N SER A 345 -4.11 -30.35 -19.76
CA SER A 345 -5.11 -31.02 -20.60
C SER A 345 -5.62 -32.32 -19.96
N LEU A 346 -4.76 -33.05 -19.24
CA LEU A 346 -5.13 -34.25 -18.50
C LEU A 346 -6.00 -33.91 -17.29
N TYR A 347 -5.65 -32.87 -16.53
CA TYR A 347 -6.35 -32.55 -15.28
C TYR A 347 -7.78 -32.06 -15.50
N PHE A 348 -8.02 -31.36 -16.62
CA PHE A 348 -9.31 -30.75 -16.92
C PHE A 348 -10.03 -31.38 -18.12
N ALA A 349 -9.77 -32.65 -18.41
CA ALA A 349 -10.53 -33.39 -19.43
C ALA A 349 -12.01 -33.46 -19.06
N SER A 350 -12.89 -33.29 -20.06
CA SER A 350 -14.34 -33.21 -19.88
C SER A 350 -14.90 -34.46 -19.20
N ASN A 351 -15.70 -34.27 -18.14
CA ASN A 351 -16.45 -35.26 -17.34
C ASN A 351 -15.79 -35.84 -16.07
N SER A 352 -14.67 -35.31 -15.56
CA SER A 352 -14.18 -35.75 -14.23
C SER A 352 -14.93 -35.06 -13.08
N GLU A 353 -15.18 -35.76 -11.97
CA GLU A 353 -15.74 -35.14 -10.75
C GLU A 353 -14.80 -34.03 -10.21
N TYR A 354 -13.51 -34.11 -10.53
CA TYR A 354 -12.48 -33.16 -10.14
C TYR A 354 -12.58 -31.81 -10.85
N VAL A 355 -13.18 -31.71 -12.04
CA VAL A 355 -13.43 -30.41 -12.69
C VAL A 355 -14.36 -29.51 -11.85
N ASN A 356 -15.21 -30.13 -11.01
CA ASN A 356 -16.07 -29.37 -10.09
C ASN A 356 -15.30 -28.88 -8.85
N ARG A 357 -14.26 -29.61 -8.44
CA ARG A 357 -13.44 -29.28 -7.26
C ARG A 357 -12.30 -28.33 -7.61
N TYR A 358 -11.67 -28.53 -8.76
CA TYR A 358 -10.52 -27.80 -9.27
C TYR A 358 -10.85 -27.20 -10.62
N GLN A 359 -10.68 -25.88 -10.75
CA GLN A 359 -11.00 -25.13 -11.96
C GLN A 359 -9.77 -24.44 -12.56
N HIS A 360 -8.70 -24.33 -11.78
CA HIS A 360 -7.52 -23.53 -12.04
C HIS A 360 -6.22 -24.32 -11.85
N LEU A 361 -5.19 -23.95 -12.61
CA LEU A 361 -3.83 -24.47 -12.49
C LEU A 361 -2.84 -23.34 -12.24
N LEU A 362 -1.94 -23.53 -11.28
CA LEU A 362 -0.78 -22.67 -11.05
C LEU A 362 0.49 -23.48 -11.33
N ALA A 363 1.26 -23.07 -12.33
CA ALA A 363 2.56 -23.69 -12.60
C ALA A 363 3.63 -23.10 -11.68
N PHE A 364 4.37 -23.94 -10.96
CA PHE A 364 5.50 -23.55 -10.14
C PHE A 364 6.77 -24.22 -10.65
N VAL A 365 7.72 -23.43 -11.14
CA VAL A 365 8.97 -23.93 -11.71
C VAL A 365 10.14 -23.55 -10.83
N TRP A 366 10.89 -24.55 -10.38
CA TRP A 366 12.22 -24.37 -9.84
C TRP A 366 13.23 -24.36 -10.98
N ASP A 367 13.83 -23.21 -11.25
CA ASP A 367 14.88 -23.05 -12.25
C ASP A 367 16.25 -23.33 -11.63
N ASP A 368 16.71 -24.57 -11.82
CA ASP A 368 18.00 -25.00 -11.32
C ASP A 368 19.17 -24.39 -12.09
N SER A 369 18.90 -23.91 -13.30
CA SER A 369 19.88 -23.41 -14.26
C SER A 369 20.16 -21.91 -14.14
N ARG A 370 19.37 -21.17 -13.36
CA ARG A 370 19.51 -19.72 -13.12
C ARG A 370 19.45 -18.87 -14.39
N ARG A 371 18.61 -19.26 -15.36
CA ARG A 371 18.39 -18.53 -16.63
C ARG A 371 17.25 -17.52 -16.46
N ASP A 372 17.47 -16.53 -15.60
CA ASP A 372 16.47 -15.52 -15.21
C ASP A 372 15.91 -14.70 -16.39
N THR A 373 16.72 -14.43 -17.41
CA THR A 373 16.30 -13.70 -18.63
C THR A 373 15.15 -14.36 -19.39
N GLU A 374 14.97 -15.67 -19.25
CA GLU A 374 13.92 -16.42 -19.96
C GLU A 374 12.60 -16.48 -19.17
N HIS A 375 12.61 -16.15 -17.87
CA HIS A 375 11.46 -16.33 -16.97
C HIS A 375 10.23 -15.55 -17.41
N ASP A 376 10.40 -14.30 -17.80
CA ASP A 376 9.28 -13.44 -18.23
C ASP A 376 8.64 -13.93 -19.52
N VAL A 377 9.44 -14.46 -20.45
CA VAL A 377 8.95 -15.05 -21.71
C VAL A 377 8.16 -16.32 -21.40
N PHE A 378 8.70 -17.18 -20.55
CA PHE A 378 8.05 -18.41 -20.12
C PHE A 378 6.72 -18.14 -19.40
N LYS A 379 6.71 -17.26 -18.38
CA LYS A 379 5.50 -16.89 -17.64
C LYS A 379 4.40 -16.40 -18.59
N ARG A 380 4.75 -15.51 -19.53
CA ARG A 380 3.79 -15.03 -20.56
C ARG A 380 3.27 -16.14 -21.46
N GLY A 381 4.10 -17.14 -21.80
CA GLY A 381 3.69 -18.29 -22.60
C GLY A 381 2.70 -19.18 -21.85
N VAL A 382 3.05 -19.58 -20.63
CA VAL A 382 2.24 -20.45 -19.78
C VAL A 382 0.91 -19.82 -19.39
N SER A 383 0.87 -18.52 -19.09
CA SER A 383 -0.36 -17.80 -18.76
C SER A 383 -1.39 -17.71 -19.91
N ARG A 384 -1.04 -18.12 -21.14
CA ARG A 384 -1.99 -18.20 -22.26
C ARG A 384 -2.72 -19.55 -22.34
N LEU A 385 -2.25 -20.56 -21.60
CA LEU A 385 -2.90 -21.86 -21.54
C LEU A 385 -4.24 -21.74 -20.80
N ASN A 386 -5.26 -22.42 -21.30
CA ASN A 386 -6.59 -22.40 -20.69
C ASN A 386 -6.52 -22.88 -19.23
N ARG A 387 -7.27 -22.24 -18.32
CA ARG A 387 -7.32 -22.53 -16.87
C ARG A 387 -6.03 -22.28 -16.08
N VAL A 388 -4.93 -21.90 -16.72
CA VAL A 388 -3.71 -21.50 -16.02
C VAL A 388 -3.86 -20.08 -15.49
N VAL A 389 -3.87 -19.93 -14.17
CA VAL A 389 -4.09 -18.63 -13.49
C VAL A 389 -2.81 -17.86 -13.23
N GLY A 390 -1.65 -18.52 -13.34
CA GLY A 390 -0.35 -17.91 -13.14
C GLY A 390 0.79 -18.89 -13.35
N SER A 391 2.01 -18.34 -13.36
CA SER A 391 3.23 -19.13 -13.32
C SER A 391 4.26 -18.45 -12.43
N ILE A 392 4.80 -19.22 -11.48
CA ILE A 392 5.90 -18.82 -10.62
C ILE A 392 7.15 -19.50 -11.12
N VAL A 393 8.23 -18.75 -11.30
CA VAL A 393 9.55 -19.29 -11.63
C VAL A 393 10.53 -18.74 -10.62
N ILE A 394 11.25 -19.63 -9.94
CA ILE A 394 12.25 -19.27 -8.93
C ILE A 394 13.57 -19.91 -9.30
N SER A 395 14.59 -19.09 -9.51
CA SER A 395 15.95 -19.60 -9.71
C SER A 395 16.56 -20.10 -8.41
N ARG A 396 17.38 -21.15 -8.52
CA ARG A 396 18.24 -21.62 -7.44
C ARG A 396 19.04 -20.45 -6.84
N PRO A 397 18.93 -20.17 -5.53
CA PRO A 397 19.67 -19.11 -4.87
C PRO A 397 21.18 -19.20 -5.07
N GLY A 398 21.85 -18.06 -5.24
CA GLY A 398 23.28 -17.98 -5.56
C GLY A 398 24.20 -18.66 -4.54
N ASN A 399 23.81 -18.70 -3.26
CA ASN A 399 24.55 -19.36 -2.20
C ASN A 399 24.52 -20.90 -2.28
N MET A 400 23.52 -21.49 -2.93
CA MET A 400 23.47 -22.95 -3.16
C MET A 400 24.36 -23.31 -4.34
N GLN A 401 25.58 -23.76 -4.09
CA GLN A 401 26.43 -24.23 -5.19
C GLN A 401 25.83 -25.49 -5.83
N GLN A 402 25.79 -25.53 -7.16
CA GLN A 402 25.44 -26.77 -7.88
C GLN A 402 26.49 -27.81 -7.52
N ARG A 403 26.06 -28.98 -7.04
CA ARG A 403 26.95 -30.13 -6.94
C ARG A 403 27.23 -30.62 -8.38
N PRO A 404 28.50 -30.92 -8.71
CA PRO A 404 28.89 -31.37 -10.04
C PRO A 404 28.21 -32.67 -10.46
#